data_AF-A0A2E7CZH3-F1
#
_entry.id   AF-A0A2E7CZH3-F1
#
_cell.length_a   1.000
_cell.length_b   1.000
_cell.length_c   1.000
_cell.angle_alpha   90.00
_cell.angle_beta   90.00
_cell.angle_gamma   90.00
#
_symmetry.space_group_name_H-M   'P 1'
#
loop_
_entity.id
_entity.type
_entity.pdbx_description
1 polymer ?
#
loop_
_entity_poly.entity_id
_entity_poly.type
_entity_poly.pdbx_seq_one_letter_code
_entity_poly.pdbx_strand_id
1 'polypeptide(L)'
;MAALVAPRPLLISNTDKDRIFPLDGVVDVYTKTRRIYELYGKLNHIGLQITEGPHKDTQELRIHAFHWFNHFLKGEKPLIDTTAVKMFEPKQLKVFDKLPSDEINTEIQESFTKLAEPAAVPVSADEWSQQKRQWMAALKSRSFRGWPDEPGELDVKLAFEAESNGISFAALDFTSQNHIRLRVYLAKRDGVANQDLDLIVLNVLDEEDWDEFLAMMQVGFADQLKGEHLPKPNVEEFNSHAKMFKAFKWGMAYVAPRGIGPTAWDQSKRKQTQHRRRFNLLGQTQDGMRVWDVRRAIQALRVVPDVNSVPLWIQSERAMAGVALYASLFEPSITRLDLHYLPTSHREGPIFLNVQRFLDIPQAIAMATERSKVRIYQNGTKGWSFAQDAAKKLDWPEKQLQVRDMTPRKER
;
A
#
# COMPACT_ATOMS: atom_id res chain seq x y z
N MET A 1 -12.27 0.31 26.37
CA MET A 1 -13.40 -0.63 26.17
C MET A 1 -13.97 -1.14 27.50
N ALA A 2 -13.18 -1.73 28.40
CA ALA A 2 -13.69 -2.26 29.70
C ALA A 2 -14.47 -1.22 30.55
N ALA A 3 -14.03 0.04 30.57
CA ALA A 3 -14.73 1.12 31.26
C ALA A 3 -16.14 1.41 30.71
N LEU A 4 -16.41 1.12 29.42
CA LEU A 4 -17.73 1.34 28.80
C LEU A 4 -18.79 0.33 29.28
N VAL A 5 -18.37 -0.73 29.97
CA VAL A 5 -19.28 -1.72 30.56
C VAL A 5 -19.83 -1.21 31.90
N ALA A 6 -19.11 -0.33 32.60
CA ALA A 6 -19.51 0.15 33.91
C ALA A 6 -20.89 0.87 33.86
N PRO A 7 -21.76 0.68 34.87
CA PRO A 7 -21.55 -0.10 36.09
C PRO A 7 -22.05 -1.55 36.01
N ARG A 8 -22.29 -2.10 34.81
CA ARG A 8 -22.79 -3.49 34.66
C ARG A 8 -21.72 -4.49 35.12
N PRO A 9 -22.09 -5.68 35.62
CA PRO A 9 -21.11 -6.70 36.01
C PRO A 9 -20.11 -7.07 34.91
N LEU A 10 -18.81 -6.99 35.21
CA LEU A 10 -17.70 -7.35 34.33
C LEU A 10 -16.70 -8.26 35.04
N LEU A 11 -16.41 -9.42 34.46
CA LEU A 11 -15.30 -10.29 34.85
C LEU A 11 -14.16 -10.16 33.83
N ILE A 12 -12.96 -9.85 34.32
CA ILE A 12 -11.73 -10.01 33.55
C ILE A 12 -11.11 -11.35 33.94
N SER A 13 -10.98 -12.26 32.99
CA SER A 13 -10.51 -13.63 33.19
C SER A 13 -9.31 -13.89 32.28
N ASN A 14 -8.20 -14.39 32.82
CA ASN A 14 -6.98 -14.68 32.04
C ASN A 14 -6.13 -15.80 32.68
N THR A 15 -5.12 -16.25 31.96
CA THR A 15 -4.06 -17.12 32.49
C THR A 15 -2.74 -16.37 32.70
N ASP A 16 -1.85 -16.91 33.54
CA ASP A 16 -0.59 -16.27 33.93
C ASP A 16 0.52 -16.33 32.85
N LYS A 17 0.45 -17.28 31.91
CA LYS A 17 1.43 -17.51 30.82
C LYS A 17 0.83 -17.23 29.44
N ASP A 18 -0.24 -16.44 29.36
CA ASP A 18 -0.81 -15.96 28.10
C ASP A 18 0.18 -15.02 27.38
N ARG A 19 0.66 -15.45 26.20
CA ARG A 19 1.60 -14.67 25.37
C ARG A 19 0.92 -13.64 24.45
N ILE A 20 -0.41 -13.70 24.31
CA ILE A 20 -1.22 -12.75 23.55
C ILE A 20 -1.71 -11.63 24.46
N PHE A 21 -2.12 -11.95 25.69
CA PHE A 21 -2.54 -11.02 26.73
C PHE A 21 -1.69 -11.16 27.99
N PRO A 22 -0.50 -10.51 28.05
CA PRO A 22 0.40 -10.58 29.19
C PRO A 22 -0.28 -10.19 30.51
N LEU A 23 0.05 -10.91 31.58
CA LEU A 23 -0.58 -10.78 32.90
C LEU A 23 -0.49 -9.35 33.45
N ASP A 24 0.66 -8.71 33.30
CA ASP A 24 0.89 -7.32 33.70
C ASP A 24 -0.09 -6.35 33.02
N GLY A 25 -0.29 -6.51 31.70
CA GLY A 25 -1.27 -5.75 30.95
C GLY A 25 -2.71 -5.98 31.42
N VAL A 26 -3.06 -7.23 31.75
CA VAL A 26 -4.40 -7.57 32.29
C VAL A 26 -4.64 -6.95 33.66
N VAL A 27 -3.65 -7.02 34.56
CA VAL A 27 -3.73 -6.44 35.91
C VAL A 27 -3.84 -4.91 35.82
N ASP A 28 -3.10 -4.27 34.92
CA ASP A 28 -3.20 -2.82 34.68
C ASP A 28 -4.61 -2.42 34.20
N VAL A 29 -5.16 -3.13 33.21
CA VAL A 29 -6.53 -2.89 32.71
C VAL A 29 -7.57 -3.07 33.82
N TYR A 30 -7.46 -4.11 34.63
CA TYR A 30 -8.35 -4.31 35.79
C TYR A 30 -8.25 -3.16 36.78
N THR A 31 -7.03 -2.78 37.18
CA THR A 31 -6.78 -1.74 38.18
C THR A 31 -7.39 -0.40 37.75
N LYS A 32 -7.17 -0.01 36.48
CA LYS A 32 -7.74 1.19 35.90
C LYS A 32 -9.26 1.13 35.82
N THR A 33 -9.81 -0.02 35.40
CA THR A 33 -11.26 -0.19 35.27
C THR A 33 -11.95 -0.20 36.64
N ARG A 34 -11.35 -0.81 37.66
CA ARG A 34 -11.88 -0.87 39.03
C ARG A 34 -12.11 0.51 39.63
N ARG A 35 -11.20 1.47 39.39
CA ARG A 35 -11.39 2.88 39.81
C ARG A 35 -12.65 3.49 39.22
N ILE A 36 -13.03 3.14 37.98
CA ILE A 36 -14.28 3.61 37.37
C ILE A 36 -15.49 3.03 38.09
N TYR A 37 -15.47 1.74 38.43
CA TYR A 37 -16.56 1.11 39.20
C TYR A 37 -16.68 1.69 40.62
N GLU A 38 -15.57 2.10 41.23
CA GLU A 38 -15.55 2.82 42.51
C GLU A 38 -16.31 4.14 42.43
N LEU A 39 -16.10 4.93 41.36
CA LEU A 39 -16.84 6.18 41.12
C LEU A 39 -18.35 5.96 41.00
N TYR A 40 -18.77 4.78 40.51
CA TYR A 40 -20.19 4.40 40.45
C TYR A 40 -20.72 3.78 41.75
N GLY A 41 -19.89 3.57 42.77
CA GLY A 41 -20.26 2.84 43.99
C GLY A 41 -20.60 1.37 43.74
N LYS A 42 -20.01 0.75 42.69
CA LYS A 42 -20.32 -0.61 42.22
C LYS A 42 -19.08 -1.50 42.17
N LEU A 43 -18.20 -1.42 43.18
CA LEU A 43 -17.00 -2.27 43.27
C LEU A 43 -17.30 -3.77 43.24
N ASN A 44 -18.47 -4.19 43.72
CA ASN A 44 -18.91 -5.58 43.65
C ASN A 44 -19.22 -6.05 42.23
N HIS A 45 -19.35 -5.16 41.24
CA HIS A 45 -19.64 -5.51 39.84
C HIS A 45 -18.38 -5.67 38.98
N ILE A 46 -17.18 -5.69 39.56
CA ILE A 46 -15.95 -5.94 38.80
C ILE A 46 -15.08 -7.03 39.44
N GLY A 47 -14.75 -8.05 38.66
CA GLY A 47 -13.93 -9.19 39.08
C GLY A 47 -12.65 -9.33 38.26
N LEU A 48 -11.60 -9.86 38.90
CA LEU A 48 -10.39 -10.33 38.23
C LEU A 48 -10.15 -11.79 38.59
N GLN A 49 -9.81 -12.59 37.60
CA GLN A 49 -9.47 -13.98 37.78
C GLN A 49 -8.28 -14.38 36.95
N ILE A 50 -7.28 -14.94 37.62
CA ILE A 50 -6.05 -15.41 37.00
C ILE A 50 -5.87 -16.87 37.41
N THR A 51 -5.62 -17.72 36.42
CA THR A 51 -5.31 -19.14 36.62
C THR A 51 -3.97 -19.47 35.96
N GLU A 52 -3.39 -20.63 36.26
CA GLU A 52 -2.16 -21.05 35.58
C GLU A 52 -2.47 -21.51 34.14
N GLY A 53 -1.69 -21.06 33.16
CA GLY A 53 -1.73 -21.65 31.82
C GLY A 53 -1.38 -20.71 30.67
N PRO A 54 -1.36 -21.23 29.42
CA PRO A 54 -1.17 -20.43 28.21
C PRO A 54 -2.48 -19.73 27.80
N HIS A 55 -2.50 -19.09 26.63
CA HIS A 55 -3.73 -18.57 25.99
C HIS A 55 -4.69 -19.73 25.61
N LYS A 56 -5.49 -20.19 26.57
CA LYS A 56 -6.38 -21.34 26.43
C LYS A 56 -7.56 -21.26 27.40
N ASP A 57 -8.73 -21.69 26.94
CA ASP A 57 -9.88 -21.92 27.81
C ASP A 57 -9.65 -23.18 28.67
N THR A 58 -9.43 -23.00 29.97
CA THR A 58 -9.19 -24.07 30.94
C THR A 58 -10.42 -24.38 31.79
N GLN A 59 -10.40 -25.51 32.51
CA GLN A 59 -11.48 -25.87 33.45
C GLN A 59 -11.56 -24.86 34.59
N GLU A 60 -10.43 -24.39 35.07
CA GLU A 60 -10.29 -23.42 36.14
C GLU A 60 -10.95 -22.09 35.76
N LEU A 61 -10.68 -21.59 34.53
CA LEU A 61 -11.34 -20.40 34.01
C LEU A 61 -12.85 -20.60 33.86
N ARG A 62 -13.29 -21.79 33.40
CA ARG A 62 -14.72 -22.12 33.25
C ARG A 62 -15.47 -22.01 34.56
N ILE A 63 -14.97 -22.64 35.63
CA ILE A 63 -15.63 -22.68 36.95
C ILE A 63 -16.00 -21.25 37.36
N HIS A 64 -15.03 -20.36 37.23
CA HIS A 64 -15.22 -19.03 37.71
C HIS A 64 -16.06 -18.13 36.80
N ALA A 65 -15.92 -18.26 35.48
CA ALA A 65 -16.80 -17.59 34.52
C ALA A 65 -18.26 -17.99 34.75
N PHE A 66 -18.54 -19.28 34.96
CA PHE A 66 -19.89 -19.77 35.24
C PHE A 66 -20.41 -19.30 36.59
N HIS A 67 -19.58 -19.27 37.62
CA HIS A 67 -19.95 -18.69 38.91
C HIS A 67 -20.35 -17.20 38.76
N TRP A 68 -19.60 -16.41 37.99
CA TRP A 68 -19.91 -15.00 37.72
C TRP A 68 -21.25 -14.83 37.00
N PHE A 69 -21.49 -15.61 35.95
CA PHE A 69 -22.78 -15.59 35.23
C PHE A 69 -23.94 -16.03 36.12
N ASN A 70 -23.81 -17.13 36.85
CA ASN A 70 -24.86 -17.60 37.76
C ASN A 70 -25.21 -16.52 38.78
N HIS A 71 -24.21 -15.85 39.36
CA HIS A 71 -24.45 -14.77 40.32
C HIS A 71 -25.16 -13.55 39.70
N PHE A 72 -24.63 -13.01 38.60
CA PHE A 72 -25.07 -11.71 38.08
C PHE A 72 -26.16 -11.76 37.00
N LEU A 73 -26.23 -12.86 36.24
CA LEU A 73 -27.24 -13.05 35.19
C LEU A 73 -28.46 -13.82 35.70
N LYS A 74 -28.25 -14.81 36.58
CA LYS A 74 -29.32 -15.70 37.04
C LYS A 74 -29.75 -15.49 38.50
N GLY A 75 -28.93 -14.83 39.32
CA GLY A 75 -29.23 -14.62 40.75
C GLY A 75 -29.04 -15.87 41.62
N GLU A 76 -28.29 -16.87 41.17
CA GLU A 76 -28.07 -18.14 41.87
C GLU A 76 -26.58 -18.43 42.10
N LYS A 77 -26.26 -19.39 42.98
CA LYS A 77 -24.89 -19.84 43.29
C LYS A 77 -24.77 -21.37 43.35
N PRO A 78 -25.17 -22.11 42.30
CA PRO A 78 -25.07 -23.57 42.30
C PRO A 78 -23.60 -24.01 42.22
N LEU A 79 -23.35 -25.25 42.65
CA LEU A 79 -22.07 -25.92 42.40
C LEU A 79 -21.89 -26.10 40.88
N ILE A 80 -20.67 -25.87 40.38
CA ILE A 80 -20.32 -26.17 38.99
C ILE A 80 -19.78 -27.60 38.93
N ASP A 81 -20.63 -28.55 38.56
CA ASP A 81 -20.33 -29.99 38.50
C ASP A 81 -20.01 -30.50 37.08
N THR A 82 -20.01 -29.61 36.09
CA THR A 82 -19.76 -29.94 34.69
C THR A 82 -18.33 -29.59 34.26
N THR A 83 -17.67 -30.54 33.59
CA THR A 83 -16.31 -30.37 33.05
C THR A 83 -16.28 -29.65 31.70
N ALA A 84 -15.19 -28.94 31.44
CA ALA A 84 -14.84 -28.22 30.21
C ALA A 84 -14.48 -29.18 29.07
N VAL A 85 -15.48 -29.93 28.62
CA VAL A 85 -15.39 -30.75 27.42
C VAL A 85 -15.94 -30.00 26.21
N LYS A 86 -15.38 -30.26 25.04
CA LYS A 86 -15.91 -29.76 23.77
C LYS A 86 -17.19 -30.52 23.45
N MET A 87 -18.34 -29.91 23.74
CA MET A 87 -19.65 -30.53 23.49
C MET A 87 -20.07 -30.48 22.03
N PHE A 88 -19.49 -29.54 21.26
CA PHE A 88 -19.86 -29.27 19.88
C PHE A 88 -18.61 -29.17 19.00
N GLU A 89 -18.69 -29.75 17.82
CA GLU A 89 -17.79 -29.46 16.71
C GLU A 89 -18.09 -28.06 16.14
N PRO A 90 -17.10 -27.32 15.60
CA PRO A 90 -17.31 -25.97 15.09
C PRO A 90 -18.47 -25.84 14.09
N LYS A 91 -18.74 -26.89 13.28
CA LYS A 91 -19.86 -26.91 12.33
C LYS A 91 -21.24 -26.93 13.02
N GLN A 92 -21.34 -27.50 14.22
CA GLN A 92 -22.59 -27.51 15.02
C GLN A 92 -22.89 -26.15 15.65
N LEU A 93 -21.88 -25.27 15.77
CA LEU A 93 -22.03 -23.90 16.27
C LEU A 93 -22.41 -22.90 15.17
N LYS A 94 -22.66 -23.39 13.94
CA LYS A 94 -23.06 -22.56 12.80
C LYS A 94 -24.47 -21.99 13.08
N VAL A 95 -24.56 -20.66 13.15
CA VAL A 95 -25.83 -19.96 13.43
C VAL A 95 -26.68 -19.83 12.16
N PHE A 96 -26.06 -19.54 11.01
CA PHE A 96 -26.75 -19.28 9.74
C PHE A 96 -26.39 -20.32 8.68
N ASP A 97 -27.38 -21.01 8.12
CA ASP A 97 -27.17 -21.93 6.99
C ASP A 97 -26.61 -21.25 5.75
N LYS A 98 -27.14 -20.05 5.48
CA LYS A 98 -26.67 -19.10 4.47
C LYS A 98 -26.47 -17.75 5.15
N LEU A 99 -25.35 -17.07 4.85
CA LEU A 99 -25.12 -15.72 5.37
C LEU A 99 -26.26 -14.79 4.92
N PRO A 100 -26.74 -13.89 5.80
CA PRO A 100 -27.73 -12.88 5.43
C PRO A 100 -27.22 -12.05 4.23
N SER A 101 -28.07 -11.83 3.23
CA SER A 101 -27.70 -11.05 2.04
C SER A 101 -27.55 -9.56 2.34
N ASP A 102 -28.06 -9.11 3.48
CA ASP A 102 -28.01 -7.75 4.02
C ASP A 102 -26.95 -7.62 5.13
N GLU A 103 -26.01 -8.58 5.24
CA GLU A 103 -24.91 -8.44 6.19
C GLU A 103 -24.06 -7.22 5.85
N ILE A 104 -23.86 -6.36 6.86
CA ILE A 104 -23.03 -5.17 6.72
C ILE A 104 -21.61 -5.41 7.24
N ASN A 105 -21.30 -6.58 7.78
CA ASN A 105 -20.06 -6.83 8.50
C ASN A 105 -18.83 -6.77 7.57
N THR A 106 -18.98 -7.14 6.30
CA THR A 106 -17.91 -7.04 5.30
C THR A 106 -17.61 -5.61 4.85
N GLU A 107 -18.56 -4.69 5.04
CA GLU A 107 -18.47 -3.28 4.61
C GLU A 107 -18.60 -2.29 5.78
N ILE A 108 -18.72 -2.74 7.04
CA ILE A 108 -19.03 -1.90 8.20
C ILE A 108 -18.02 -0.76 8.41
N GLN A 109 -16.77 -1.00 8.04
CA GLN A 109 -15.70 0.01 8.05
C GLN A 109 -16.02 1.25 7.20
N GLU A 110 -16.81 1.09 6.15
CA GLU A 110 -17.22 2.16 5.24
C GLU A 110 -18.21 3.11 5.93
N SER A 111 -18.92 2.66 6.96
CA SER A 111 -19.84 3.50 7.75
C SER A 111 -19.15 4.31 8.84
N PHE A 112 -18.01 3.83 9.37
CA PHE A 112 -17.32 4.50 10.48
C PHE A 112 -16.52 5.73 10.02
N THR A 113 -16.16 5.81 8.75
CA THR A 113 -15.33 6.89 8.21
C THR A 113 -16.10 7.66 7.15
N LYS A 114 -16.34 8.94 7.40
CA LYS A 114 -16.95 9.82 6.40
C LYS A 114 -16.03 9.95 5.17
N LEU A 115 -16.53 9.51 4.01
CA LEU A 115 -15.90 9.74 2.71
C LEU A 115 -16.00 11.22 2.30
N ALA A 116 -15.12 11.65 1.41
CA ALA A 116 -15.26 12.94 0.76
C ALA A 116 -16.60 13.00 0.01
N GLU A 117 -17.26 14.15 0.07
CA GLU A 117 -18.33 14.43 -0.88
C GLU A 117 -17.76 14.40 -2.31
N PRO A 118 -18.55 14.02 -3.33
CA PRO A 118 -18.11 14.08 -4.72
C PRO A 118 -17.52 15.46 -5.06
N ALA A 119 -16.27 15.47 -5.52
CA ALA A 119 -15.57 16.70 -5.84
C ALA A 119 -16.28 17.44 -6.99
N ALA A 120 -16.58 18.73 -6.79
CA ALA A 120 -17.12 19.58 -7.84
C ALA A 120 -16.04 19.88 -8.90
N VAL A 121 -16.41 19.80 -10.17
CA VAL A 121 -15.53 20.19 -11.28
C VAL A 121 -15.23 21.70 -11.14
N PRO A 122 -13.95 22.11 -11.10
CA PRO A 122 -13.59 23.51 -10.88
C PRO A 122 -14.11 24.39 -12.02
N VAL A 123 -14.71 25.55 -11.70
CA VAL A 123 -15.23 26.45 -12.74
C VAL A 123 -14.23 27.53 -13.19
N SER A 124 -13.11 27.67 -12.47
CA SER A 124 -12.03 28.61 -12.77
C SER A 124 -10.66 28.08 -12.35
N ALA A 125 -9.59 28.70 -12.87
CA ALA A 125 -8.20 28.39 -12.49
C ALA A 125 -7.91 28.65 -11.01
N ASP A 126 -8.55 29.66 -10.40
CA ASP A 126 -8.40 29.98 -8.98
C ASP A 126 -9.03 28.91 -8.10
N GLU A 127 -10.24 28.46 -8.44
CA GLU A 127 -10.92 27.38 -7.72
C GLU A 127 -10.11 26.08 -7.83
N TRP A 128 -9.63 25.75 -9.03
CA TRP A 128 -8.75 24.60 -9.24
C TRP A 128 -7.48 24.68 -8.38
N SER A 129 -6.85 25.85 -8.35
CA SER A 129 -5.66 26.10 -7.53
C SER A 129 -5.93 25.93 -6.04
N GLN A 130 -7.10 26.33 -5.57
CA GLN A 130 -7.54 26.13 -4.18
C GLN A 130 -7.80 24.65 -3.88
N GLN A 131 -8.57 23.95 -4.72
CA GLN A 131 -8.88 22.52 -4.55
C GLN A 131 -7.59 21.67 -4.49
N LYS A 132 -6.68 21.86 -5.46
CA LYS A 132 -5.37 21.21 -5.46
C LYS A 132 -4.58 21.47 -4.18
N ARG A 133 -4.52 22.73 -3.73
CA ARG A 133 -3.77 23.09 -2.51
C ARG A 133 -4.32 22.36 -1.30
N GLN A 134 -5.64 22.26 -1.18
CA GLN A 134 -6.30 21.53 -0.10
C GLN A 134 -6.00 20.03 -0.19
N TRP A 135 -6.12 19.40 -1.36
CA TRP A 135 -5.80 17.99 -1.54
C TRP A 135 -4.33 17.68 -1.30
N MET A 136 -3.40 18.47 -1.83
CA MET A 136 -1.97 18.28 -1.59
C MET A 136 -1.60 18.47 -0.11
N ALA A 137 -2.22 19.42 0.59
CA ALA A 137 -2.04 19.58 2.03
C ALA A 137 -2.60 18.38 2.82
N ALA A 138 -3.77 17.87 2.43
CA ALA A 138 -4.39 16.71 3.05
C ALA A 138 -3.55 15.44 2.82
N LEU A 139 -3.08 15.20 1.59
CA LEU A 139 -2.21 14.07 1.25
C LEU A 139 -0.95 14.08 2.12
N LYS A 140 -0.23 15.21 2.21
CA LYS A 140 0.96 15.34 3.06
C LYS A 140 0.66 15.07 4.53
N SER A 141 -0.37 15.70 5.08
CA SER A 141 -0.63 15.68 6.52
C SER A 141 -1.43 14.47 7.03
N ARG A 142 -2.18 13.79 6.16
CA ARG A 142 -3.14 12.74 6.55
C ARG A 142 -2.88 11.38 5.90
N SER A 143 -2.22 11.35 4.74
CA SER A 143 -1.92 10.11 4.00
C SER A 143 -0.44 9.76 4.00
N PHE A 144 0.43 10.77 3.92
CA PHE A 144 1.88 10.62 3.77
C PHE A 144 2.69 11.22 4.92
N ARG A 145 2.06 11.42 6.08
CA ARG A 145 2.72 11.96 7.28
C ARG A 145 3.84 11.05 7.82
N GLY A 146 3.86 9.78 7.42
CA GLY A 146 4.92 8.83 7.79
C GLY A 146 6.20 8.97 6.97
N TRP A 147 6.24 9.85 5.96
CA TRP A 147 7.47 10.11 5.22
C TRP A 147 8.51 10.82 6.08
N PRO A 148 9.81 10.54 5.88
CA PRO A 148 10.88 11.28 6.56
C PRO A 148 10.81 12.78 6.27
N ASP A 149 10.83 13.60 7.31
CA ASP A 149 11.01 15.05 7.19
C ASP A 149 12.41 15.38 6.66
N GLU A 150 13.40 14.61 7.10
CA GLU A 150 14.80 14.70 6.67
C GLU A 150 15.19 13.37 5.96
N PRO A 151 15.05 13.29 4.62
CA PRO A 151 15.28 12.06 3.86
C PRO A 151 16.72 11.52 3.90
N GLY A 152 17.69 12.37 4.26
CA GLY A 152 19.12 12.10 4.08
C GLY A 152 19.56 12.12 2.62
N GLU A 153 20.86 11.93 2.41
CA GLU A 153 21.46 11.85 1.07
C GLU A 153 21.01 10.59 0.32
N LEU A 154 20.98 10.68 -1.01
CA LEU A 154 20.65 9.53 -1.87
C LEU A 154 21.77 8.50 -1.94
N ASP A 155 23.04 8.86 -1.65
CA ASP A 155 24.20 7.96 -1.73
C ASP A 155 24.18 7.07 -2.98
N VAL A 156 24.00 7.68 -4.16
CA VAL A 156 23.88 6.94 -5.42
C VAL A 156 25.22 6.32 -5.77
N LYS A 157 25.24 4.99 -5.95
CA LYS A 157 26.45 4.20 -6.22
C LYS A 157 26.21 3.28 -7.41
N LEU A 158 27.11 3.30 -8.38
CA LEU A 158 27.13 2.33 -9.47
C LEU A 158 27.45 0.94 -8.88
N ALA A 159 26.52 0.00 -9.04
CA ALA A 159 26.68 -1.38 -8.60
C ALA A 159 27.33 -2.24 -9.68
N PHE A 160 26.90 -2.06 -10.93
CA PHE A 160 27.53 -2.64 -12.11
C PHE A 160 27.17 -1.84 -13.36
N GLU A 161 27.95 -2.05 -14.40
CA GLU A 161 27.65 -1.69 -15.78
C GLU A 161 28.10 -2.86 -16.67
N ALA A 162 27.29 -3.20 -17.68
CA ALA A 162 27.57 -4.28 -18.61
C ALA A 162 26.98 -3.96 -19.98
N GLU A 163 27.58 -4.53 -21.02
CA GLU A 163 27.15 -4.39 -22.40
C GLU A 163 26.88 -5.76 -23.01
N SER A 164 25.75 -5.89 -23.71
CA SER A 164 25.38 -7.13 -24.37
C SER A 164 24.37 -6.84 -25.48
N ASN A 165 24.56 -7.44 -26.66
CA ASN A 165 23.64 -7.32 -27.80
C ASN A 165 23.32 -5.87 -28.23
N GLY A 166 24.27 -4.95 -28.10
CA GLY A 166 24.10 -3.52 -28.44
C GLY A 166 23.27 -2.72 -27.43
N ILE A 167 23.12 -3.25 -26.22
CA ILE A 167 22.45 -2.60 -25.08
C ILE A 167 23.50 -2.42 -23.98
N SER A 168 23.59 -1.20 -23.43
CA SER A 168 24.29 -0.91 -22.18
C SER A 168 23.27 -0.99 -21.04
N PHE A 169 23.65 -1.68 -19.97
CA PHE A 169 22.81 -1.94 -18.80
C PHE A 169 23.59 -1.64 -17.51
N ALA A 170 23.12 -0.66 -16.75
CA ALA A 170 23.70 -0.25 -15.49
C ALA A 170 22.72 -0.44 -14.34
N ALA A 171 23.25 -0.68 -13.15
CA ALA A 171 22.50 -0.67 -11.90
C ALA A 171 23.08 0.39 -10.96
N LEU A 172 22.22 1.26 -10.45
CA LEU A 172 22.57 2.27 -9.47
C LEU A 172 21.81 2.02 -8.16
N ASP A 173 22.56 1.76 -7.10
CA ASP A 173 22.01 1.64 -5.75
C ASP A 173 21.88 3.02 -5.11
N PHE A 174 20.74 3.30 -4.49
CA PHE A 174 20.47 4.56 -3.80
C PHE A 174 19.75 4.32 -2.46
N THR A 175 19.86 5.28 -1.57
CA THR A 175 19.23 5.31 -0.25
C THR A 175 17.88 6.00 -0.38
N SER A 176 16.81 5.22 -0.35
CA SER A 176 15.44 5.75 -0.33
C SER A 176 15.12 6.35 1.03
N GLN A 177 15.47 5.65 2.09
CA GLN A 177 15.32 6.05 3.49
C GLN A 177 16.47 5.44 4.27
N ASN A 178 16.80 5.96 5.45
CA ASN A 178 17.75 5.30 6.34
C ASN A 178 17.42 3.79 6.47
N HIS A 179 18.43 2.94 6.26
CA HIS A 179 18.35 1.48 6.20
C HIS A 179 17.54 0.87 5.04
N ILE A 180 17.04 1.66 4.09
CA ILE A 180 16.32 1.20 2.90
C ILE A 180 17.12 1.58 1.65
N ARG A 181 18.00 0.66 1.21
CA ARG A 181 18.72 0.75 -0.06
C ARG A 181 17.87 0.11 -1.15
N LEU A 182 17.66 0.84 -2.25
CA LEU A 182 16.96 0.38 -3.43
C LEU A 182 17.88 0.52 -4.65
N ARG A 183 17.48 -0.11 -5.75
CA ARG A 183 18.23 -0.09 -7.02
C ARG A 183 17.35 0.44 -8.13
N VAL A 184 17.91 1.34 -8.94
CA VAL A 184 17.38 1.68 -10.25
C VAL A 184 18.28 1.05 -11.31
N TYR A 185 17.68 0.34 -12.24
CA TYR A 185 18.38 -0.18 -13.41
C TYR A 185 18.17 0.77 -14.58
N LEU A 186 19.18 1.00 -15.41
CA LEU A 186 19.10 1.83 -16.60
C LEU A 186 19.63 1.04 -17.80
N ALA A 187 18.75 0.78 -18.76
CA ALA A 187 19.08 0.17 -20.04
C ALA A 187 18.98 1.21 -21.16
N LYS A 188 19.95 1.26 -22.06
CA LYS A 188 19.95 2.13 -23.23
C LYS A 188 20.71 1.48 -24.38
N ARG A 189 20.62 2.08 -25.58
CA ARG A 189 21.48 1.67 -26.69
C ARG A 189 22.94 1.88 -26.31
N ASP A 190 23.76 0.86 -26.56
CA ASP A 190 25.20 0.92 -26.38
C ASP A 190 25.82 2.07 -27.21
N GLY A 191 26.87 2.70 -26.66
CA GLY A 191 27.57 3.83 -27.25
C GLY A 191 26.81 5.17 -27.26
N VAL A 192 25.57 5.26 -26.78
CA VAL A 192 24.84 6.53 -26.63
C VAL A 192 25.16 7.14 -25.27
N ALA A 193 25.74 8.34 -25.25
CA ALA A 193 26.01 9.07 -24.00
C ALA A 193 24.70 9.52 -23.32
N ASN A 194 24.72 9.71 -22.00
CA ASN A 194 23.51 10.04 -21.24
C ASN A 194 22.89 11.38 -21.68
N GLN A 195 23.72 12.40 -21.98
CA GLN A 195 23.27 13.71 -22.45
C GLN A 195 22.60 13.66 -23.82
N ASP A 196 22.85 12.60 -24.61
CA ASP A 196 22.31 12.44 -25.96
C ASP A 196 20.98 11.66 -25.97
N LEU A 197 20.47 11.27 -24.81
CA LEU A 197 19.18 10.62 -24.69
C LEU A 197 18.05 11.61 -24.96
N ASP A 198 17.12 11.23 -25.83
CA ASP A 198 15.92 12.03 -26.13
C ASP A 198 14.90 11.96 -24.97
N LEU A 199 14.93 10.86 -24.21
CA LEU A 199 13.92 10.50 -23.22
C LEU A 199 14.46 9.43 -22.26
N ILE A 200 14.03 9.52 -21.00
CA ILE A 200 14.07 8.39 -20.06
C ILE A 200 12.65 7.99 -19.67
N VAL A 201 12.37 6.69 -19.68
CA VAL A 201 11.11 6.12 -19.19
C VAL A 201 11.42 5.35 -17.90
N LEU A 202 10.93 5.84 -16.76
CA LEU A 202 10.99 5.13 -15.49
C LEU A 202 9.80 4.18 -15.37
N ASN A 203 10.09 2.88 -15.43
CA ASN A 203 9.15 1.80 -15.21
C ASN A 203 9.12 1.49 -13.70
N VAL A 204 7.97 1.76 -13.07
CA VAL A 204 7.74 1.43 -11.66
C VAL A 204 7.04 0.09 -11.59
N LEU A 205 7.75 -0.91 -11.09
CA LEU A 205 7.38 -2.32 -11.20
C LEU A 205 6.63 -2.79 -9.96
N ASP A 206 5.55 -3.54 -10.16
CA ASP A 206 4.99 -4.41 -9.12
C ASP A 206 5.68 -5.79 -9.12
N GLU A 207 5.16 -6.74 -8.34
CA GLU A 207 5.71 -8.09 -8.26
C GLU A 207 5.67 -8.85 -9.61
N GLU A 208 4.63 -8.68 -10.42
CA GLU A 208 4.51 -9.34 -11.73
C GLU A 208 5.42 -8.68 -12.77
N ASP A 209 5.44 -7.34 -12.82
CA ASP A 209 6.30 -6.61 -13.75
C ASP A 209 7.79 -6.80 -13.45
N TRP A 210 8.14 -7.05 -12.18
CA TRP A 210 9.50 -7.42 -11.78
C TRP A 210 9.94 -8.75 -12.41
N ASP A 211 9.06 -9.76 -12.39
CA ASP A 211 9.34 -11.04 -13.02
C ASP A 211 9.40 -10.90 -14.56
N GLU A 212 8.53 -10.10 -15.18
CA GLU A 212 8.62 -9.78 -16.61
C GLU A 212 9.96 -9.10 -16.97
N PHE A 213 10.39 -8.13 -16.14
CA PHE A 213 11.68 -7.45 -16.30
C PHE A 213 12.86 -8.42 -16.20
N LEU A 214 12.87 -9.32 -15.20
CA LEU A 214 13.92 -10.33 -15.06
C LEU A 214 13.90 -11.35 -16.21
N ALA A 215 12.72 -11.78 -16.65
CA ALA A 215 12.55 -12.66 -17.80
C ALA A 215 13.17 -12.05 -19.07
N MET A 216 12.95 -10.75 -19.29
CA MET A 216 13.51 -10.01 -20.42
C MET A 216 15.02 -9.82 -20.29
N MET A 217 15.49 -9.23 -19.20
CA MET A 217 16.88 -8.76 -19.10
C MET A 217 17.89 -9.88 -18.91
N GLN A 218 17.51 -11.03 -18.34
CA GLN A 218 18.42 -12.17 -18.20
C GLN A 218 18.92 -12.72 -19.55
N VAL A 219 18.22 -12.46 -20.66
CA VAL A 219 18.62 -12.91 -22.00
C VAL A 219 20.01 -12.38 -22.39
N GLY A 220 20.33 -11.14 -22.00
CA GLY A 220 21.64 -10.51 -22.25
C GLY A 220 22.51 -10.34 -21.01
N PHE A 221 21.93 -10.41 -19.81
CA PHE A 221 22.55 -9.93 -18.56
C PHE A 221 22.34 -10.88 -17.36
N ALA A 222 22.25 -12.19 -17.60
CA ALA A 222 22.05 -13.19 -16.52
C ALA A 222 23.11 -13.09 -15.40
N ASP A 223 24.38 -12.85 -15.74
CA ASP A 223 25.46 -12.74 -14.76
C ASP A 223 25.29 -11.56 -13.81
N GLN A 224 24.75 -10.44 -14.31
CA GLN A 224 24.47 -9.24 -13.52
C GLN A 224 23.23 -9.42 -12.63
N LEU A 225 22.32 -10.33 -13.00
CA LEU A 225 21.05 -10.60 -12.31
C LEU A 225 21.07 -11.89 -11.47
N LYS A 226 22.21 -12.57 -11.35
CA LYS A 226 22.35 -13.88 -10.66
C LYS A 226 21.93 -13.91 -9.18
N GLY A 227 21.77 -12.75 -8.54
CA GLY A 227 21.28 -12.63 -7.16
C GLY A 227 19.76 -12.76 -7.03
N GLU A 228 19.05 -12.74 -8.16
CA GLU A 228 17.60 -12.79 -8.22
C GLU A 228 17.09 -14.20 -8.53
N HIS A 229 15.81 -14.46 -8.24
CA HIS A 229 15.13 -15.64 -8.75
C HIS A 229 14.75 -15.41 -10.22
N LEU A 230 15.56 -15.93 -11.14
CA LEU A 230 15.35 -15.72 -12.57
C LEU A 230 14.20 -16.60 -13.11
N PRO A 231 13.12 -16.00 -13.64
CA PRO A 231 12.05 -16.74 -14.31
C PRO A 231 12.52 -17.27 -15.68
N LYS A 232 11.65 -17.91 -16.45
CA LYS A 232 12.00 -18.36 -17.81
C LYS A 232 12.36 -17.15 -18.70
N PRO A 233 13.46 -17.19 -19.47
CA PRO A 233 13.86 -16.06 -20.32
C PRO A 233 12.81 -15.77 -21.40
N ASN A 234 12.56 -14.48 -21.62
CA ASN A 234 11.65 -13.96 -22.64
C ASN A 234 12.46 -13.29 -23.77
N VAL A 235 12.91 -14.12 -24.72
CA VAL A 235 13.73 -13.71 -25.86
C VAL A 235 12.98 -12.80 -26.83
N GLU A 236 11.66 -12.99 -26.97
CA GLU A 236 10.83 -12.15 -27.84
C GLU A 236 10.77 -10.71 -27.33
N GLU A 237 10.50 -10.55 -26.03
CA GLU A 237 10.45 -9.22 -25.38
C GLU A 237 11.81 -8.52 -25.42
N PHE A 238 12.89 -9.26 -25.14
CA PHE A 238 14.26 -8.72 -25.24
C PHE A 238 14.57 -8.24 -26.66
N ASN A 239 14.22 -9.02 -27.69
CA ASN A 239 14.42 -8.64 -29.08
C ASN A 239 13.57 -7.42 -29.48
N SER A 240 12.36 -7.31 -28.94
CA SER A 240 11.49 -6.13 -29.12
C SER A 240 12.16 -4.87 -28.54
N HIS A 241 12.65 -4.95 -27.30
CA HIS A 241 13.37 -3.86 -26.64
C HIS A 241 14.69 -3.52 -27.36
N ALA A 242 15.44 -4.51 -27.84
CA ALA A 242 16.65 -4.29 -28.63
C ALA A 242 16.36 -3.53 -29.93
N LYS A 243 15.24 -3.83 -30.61
CA LYS A 243 14.79 -3.05 -31.78
C LYS A 243 14.42 -1.63 -31.41
N MET A 244 13.73 -1.43 -30.28
CA MET A 244 13.39 -0.10 -29.76
C MET A 244 14.64 0.73 -29.46
N PHE A 245 15.61 0.19 -28.73
CA PHE A 245 16.88 0.87 -28.45
C PHE A 245 17.65 1.21 -29.72
N LYS A 246 17.62 0.33 -30.74
CA LYS A 246 18.21 0.63 -32.05
C LYS A 246 17.52 1.82 -32.73
N ALA A 247 16.19 1.88 -32.68
CA ALA A 247 15.39 2.91 -33.34
C ALA A 247 15.40 4.27 -32.63
N PHE A 248 15.50 4.29 -31.29
CA PHE A 248 15.35 5.50 -30.49
C PHE A 248 16.48 5.67 -29.48
N LYS A 249 16.91 6.92 -29.22
CA LYS A 249 17.87 7.22 -28.14
C LYS A 249 17.16 7.32 -26.79
N TRP A 250 16.45 6.27 -26.42
CA TRP A 250 15.71 6.22 -25.14
C TRP A 250 16.51 5.47 -24.08
N GLY A 251 16.44 5.96 -22.85
CA GLY A 251 16.84 5.23 -21.66
C GLY A 251 15.61 4.62 -20.99
N MET A 252 15.64 3.32 -20.73
CA MET A 252 14.61 2.65 -19.95
C MET A 252 15.15 2.43 -18.54
N ALA A 253 14.58 3.15 -17.58
CA ALA A 253 14.87 2.97 -16.17
C ALA A 253 13.85 2.03 -15.53
N TYR A 254 14.25 1.22 -14.56
CA TYR A 254 13.39 0.27 -13.87
C TYR A 254 13.64 0.32 -12.37
N VAL A 255 12.58 0.39 -11.58
CA VAL A 255 12.66 0.36 -10.11
C VAL A 255 11.59 -0.54 -9.52
N ALA A 256 12.01 -1.41 -8.61
CA ALA A 256 11.14 -2.15 -7.70
C ALA A 256 11.10 -1.43 -6.34
N PRO A 257 9.97 -0.83 -5.94
CA PRO A 257 9.82 -0.22 -4.61
C PRO A 257 9.98 -1.23 -3.47
N ARG A 258 10.06 -0.75 -2.21
CA ARG A 258 10.30 -1.64 -1.06
C ARG A 258 9.30 -2.80 -0.97
N GLY A 259 9.82 -3.96 -0.61
CA GLY A 259 9.05 -5.19 -0.51
C GLY A 259 8.79 -5.88 -1.85
N ILE A 260 9.39 -5.38 -2.94
CA ILE A 260 9.40 -5.99 -4.28
C ILE A 260 10.84 -6.25 -4.70
N GLY A 261 11.03 -7.29 -5.50
CA GLY A 261 12.31 -7.65 -6.11
C GLY A 261 13.43 -7.83 -5.09
N PRO A 262 14.57 -7.11 -5.19
CA PRO A 262 15.73 -7.34 -4.30
C PRO A 262 15.45 -7.08 -2.82
N THR A 263 14.35 -6.37 -2.51
CA THR A 263 13.93 -6.06 -1.13
C THR A 263 12.66 -6.81 -0.71
N ALA A 264 12.26 -7.82 -1.48
CA ALA A 264 11.14 -8.67 -1.15
C ALA A 264 11.29 -9.30 0.24
N TRP A 265 10.25 -9.18 1.07
CA TRP A 265 10.14 -9.96 2.30
C TRP A 265 9.64 -11.38 2.01
N ASP A 266 9.39 -12.16 3.07
CA ASP A 266 8.71 -13.45 2.96
C ASP A 266 7.35 -13.28 2.24
N GLN A 267 7.27 -13.90 1.06
CA GLN A 267 6.15 -13.80 0.13
C GLN A 267 4.95 -14.67 0.53
N SER A 268 5.03 -15.43 1.62
CA SER A 268 3.88 -16.18 2.12
C SER A 268 2.73 -15.25 2.48
N LYS A 269 1.50 -15.63 2.09
CA LYS A 269 0.28 -14.84 2.34
C LYS A 269 0.15 -14.37 3.80
N ARG A 270 0.54 -15.23 4.75
CA ARG A 270 0.55 -14.93 6.18
C ARG A 270 1.53 -13.81 6.52
N LYS A 271 2.78 -13.89 6.05
CA LYS A 271 3.80 -12.87 6.33
C LYS A 271 3.50 -11.57 5.61
N GLN A 272 3.06 -11.62 4.36
CA GLN A 272 2.62 -10.44 3.62
C GLN A 272 1.51 -9.67 4.38
N THR A 273 0.54 -10.38 4.95
CA THR A 273 -0.49 -9.77 5.81
C THR A 273 0.12 -9.12 7.07
N GLN A 274 1.08 -9.79 7.72
CA GLN A 274 1.77 -9.24 8.89
C GLN A 274 2.62 -8.01 8.54
N HIS A 275 3.31 -8.00 7.39
CA HIS A 275 4.08 -6.87 6.92
C HIS A 275 3.19 -5.65 6.70
N ARG A 276 2.09 -5.77 5.94
CA ARG A 276 1.12 -4.68 5.75
C ARG A 276 0.59 -4.12 7.07
N ARG A 277 0.25 -4.99 8.03
CA ARG A 277 -0.23 -4.56 9.36
C ARG A 277 0.82 -3.78 10.15
N ARG A 278 2.11 -4.12 10.03
CA ARG A 278 3.20 -3.39 10.71
C ARG A 278 3.34 -1.96 10.21
N PHE A 279 3.13 -1.70 8.91
CA PHE A 279 3.09 -0.32 8.42
C PHE A 279 1.98 0.47 9.11
N ASN A 280 0.77 -0.09 9.19
CA ASN A 280 -0.37 0.59 9.82
C ASN A 280 -0.13 0.90 11.31
N LEU A 281 0.59 0.03 12.04
CA LEU A 281 0.97 0.28 13.44
C LEU A 281 1.90 1.49 13.60
N LEU A 282 2.68 1.81 12.55
CA LEU A 282 3.56 2.97 12.51
C LEU A 282 2.88 4.21 11.92
N GLY A 283 1.56 4.17 11.68
CA GLY A 283 0.83 5.30 11.11
C GLY A 283 1.18 5.56 9.64
N GLN A 284 1.53 4.53 8.89
CA GLN A 284 1.84 4.56 7.45
C GLN A 284 1.20 3.35 6.74
N THR A 285 1.24 3.32 5.41
CA THR A 285 0.92 2.11 4.63
C THR A 285 2.14 1.67 3.83
N GLN A 286 2.16 0.39 3.43
CA GLN A 286 3.20 -0.11 2.54
C GLN A 286 3.21 0.69 1.23
N ASP A 287 2.06 0.86 0.59
CA ASP A 287 1.96 1.61 -0.68
C ASP A 287 2.32 3.09 -0.51
N GLY A 288 1.96 3.70 0.63
CA GLY A 288 2.36 5.08 0.94
C GLY A 288 3.88 5.23 1.04
N MET A 289 4.58 4.22 1.56
CA MET A 289 6.04 4.19 1.56
C MET A 289 6.64 3.79 0.20
N ARG A 290 5.91 3.05 -0.63
CA ARG A 290 6.30 2.81 -2.03
C ARG A 290 6.20 4.08 -2.88
N VAL A 291 5.23 4.97 -2.61
CA VAL A 291 5.19 6.31 -3.24
C VAL A 291 6.47 7.07 -2.90
N TRP A 292 6.91 7.02 -1.64
CA TRP A 292 8.18 7.61 -1.22
C TRP A 292 9.37 7.02 -1.99
N ASP A 293 9.43 5.70 -2.13
CA ASP A 293 10.51 5.04 -2.87
C ASP A 293 10.59 5.47 -4.34
N VAL A 294 9.44 5.59 -5.00
CA VAL A 294 9.38 6.08 -6.39
C VAL A 294 9.86 7.52 -6.49
N ARG A 295 9.47 8.39 -5.55
CA ARG A 295 10.00 9.76 -5.47
C ARG A 295 11.52 9.77 -5.36
N ARG A 296 12.08 8.94 -4.49
CA ARG A 296 13.53 8.82 -4.28
C ARG A 296 14.24 8.23 -5.50
N ALA A 297 13.61 7.32 -6.24
CA ALA A 297 14.14 6.80 -7.49
C ALA A 297 14.19 7.88 -8.59
N ILE A 298 13.15 8.71 -8.70
CA ILE A 298 13.14 9.87 -9.60
C ILE A 298 14.29 10.82 -9.24
N GLN A 299 14.46 11.13 -7.95
CA GLN A 299 15.56 11.99 -7.48
C GLN A 299 16.93 11.35 -7.73
N ALA A 300 17.07 10.03 -7.54
CA ALA A 300 18.30 9.29 -7.83
C ALA A 300 18.68 9.42 -9.31
N LEU A 301 17.73 9.25 -10.24
CA LEU A 301 17.98 9.48 -11.66
C LEU A 301 18.41 10.93 -11.92
N ARG A 302 17.78 11.91 -11.27
CA ARG A 302 18.09 13.33 -11.44
C ARG A 302 19.46 13.76 -10.90
N VAL A 303 20.14 12.95 -10.11
CA VAL A 303 21.53 13.23 -9.66
C VAL A 303 22.58 12.45 -10.46
N VAL A 304 22.18 11.52 -11.33
CA VAL A 304 23.11 10.86 -12.25
C VAL A 304 23.62 11.91 -13.26
N PRO A 305 24.95 12.03 -13.45
CA PRO A 305 25.52 12.94 -14.44
C PRO A 305 24.88 12.77 -15.81
N ASP A 306 24.59 13.91 -16.45
CA ASP A 306 24.05 13.99 -17.82
C ASP A 306 22.65 13.39 -18.02
N VAL A 307 22.03 12.86 -16.98
CA VAL A 307 20.63 12.37 -16.98
C VAL A 307 19.65 13.43 -16.48
N ASN A 308 20.13 14.37 -15.66
CA ASN A 308 19.30 15.30 -14.91
C ASN A 308 18.38 16.19 -15.77
N SER A 309 18.77 16.54 -16.99
CA SER A 309 18.02 17.38 -17.94
C SER A 309 17.19 16.59 -18.96
N VAL A 310 17.38 15.27 -19.05
CA VAL A 310 16.67 14.44 -20.02
C VAL A 310 15.17 14.40 -19.67
N PRO A 311 14.24 14.56 -20.62
CA PRO A 311 12.81 14.40 -20.36
C PRO A 311 12.52 13.07 -19.66
N LEU A 312 11.64 13.09 -18.66
CA LEU A 312 11.29 11.88 -17.90
C LEU A 312 9.81 11.52 -18.09
N TRP A 313 9.58 10.30 -18.55
CA TRP A 313 8.28 9.64 -18.51
C TRP A 313 8.25 8.65 -17.35
N ILE A 314 7.06 8.41 -16.80
CA ILE A 314 6.85 7.31 -15.86
C ILE A 314 5.83 6.36 -16.47
N GLN A 315 6.12 5.07 -16.42
CA GLN A 315 5.23 4.00 -16.85
C GLN A 315 5.03 3.02 -15.70
N SER A 316 3.80 2.57 -15.49
CA SER A 316 3.48 1.59 -14.46
C SER A 316 2.08 0.99 -14.67
N GLU A 317 1.81 -0.15 -14.03
CA GLU A 317 0.61 -0.94 -14.23
C GLU A 317 -0.15 -1.24 -12.91
N ARG A 318 -1.47 -1.50 -13.01
CA ARG A 318 -2.36 -1.93 -11.91
C ARG A 318 -2.29 -0.99 -10.69
N ALA A 319 -2.25 -1.52 -9.47
CA ALA A 319 -2.17 -0.72 -8.25
C ALA A 319 -0.87 0.10 -8.17
N MET A 320 0.22 -0.36 -8.79
CA MET A 320 1.48 0.37 -8.85
C MET A 320 1.39 1.60 -9.76
N ALA A 321 0.54 1.58 -10.79
CA ALA A 321 0.20 2.78 -11.55
C ALA A 321 -0.36 3.90 -10.65
N GLY A 322 -1.14 3.53 -9.63
CA GLY A 322 -1.60 4.47 -8.62
C GLY A 322 -0.45 5.00 -7.76
N VAL A 323 0.49 4.14 -7.34
CA VAL A 323 1.69 4.57 -6.60
C VAL A 323 2.52 5.56 -7.44
N ALA A 324 2.76 5.25 -8.71
CA ALA A 324 3.48 6.10 -9.65
C ALA A 324 2.76 7.44 -9.90
N LEU A 325 1.43 7.42 -10.08
CA LEU A 325 0.60 8.61 -10.20
C LEU A 325 0.80 9.53 -8.99
N TYR A 326 0.68 9.00 -7.77
CA TYR A 326 0.82 9.81 -6.56
C TYR A 326 2.25 10.33 -6.38
N ALA A 327 3.28 9.54 -6.70
CA ALA A 327 4.67 10.01 -6.67
C ALA A 327 4.88 11.20 -7.63
N SER A 328 4.26 11.16 -8.80
CA SER A 328 4.35 12.24 -9.79
C SER A 328 3.85 13.59 -9.27
N LEU A 329 2.92 13.60 -8.32
CA LEU A 329 2.39 14.83 -7.73
C LEU A 329 3.40 15.57 -6.84
N PHE A 330 4.45 14.88 -6.38
CA PHE A 330 5.44 15.43 -5.48
C PHE A 330 6.80 15.70 -6.12
N GLU A 331 7.03 15.22 -7.33
CA GLU A 331 8.29 15.44 -8.06
C GLU A 331 8.09 16.44 -9.22
N PRO A 332 9.09 17.27 -9.54
CA PRO A 332 9.05 18.19 -10.67
C PRO A 332 9.44 17.48 -11.98
N SER A 333 9.18 18.17 -13.11
CA SER A 333 9.78 17.84 -14.41
C SER A 333 9.50 16.41 -14.93
N ILE A 334 8.28 15.92 -14.71
CA ILE A 334 7.77 14.70 -15.34
C ILE A 334 6.95 15.13 -16.56
N THR A 335 7.35 14.71 -17.75
CA THR A 335 6.73 15.18 -18.99
C THR A 335 5.55 14.31 -19.42
N ARG A 336 5.51 13.04 -19.00
CA ARG A 336 4.40 12.13 -19.30
C ARG A 336 4.24 10.99 -18.27
N LEU A 337 3.01 10.55 -18.07
CA LEU A 337 2.62 9.34 -17.35
C LEU A 337 1.90 8.38 -18.28
N ASP A 338 2.35 7.13 -18.34
CA ASP A 338 1.69 6.02 -19.04
C ASP A 338 1.22 4.99 -17.99
N LEU A 339 -0.08 5.01 -17.71
CA LEU A 339 -0.69 4.29 -16.60
C LEU A 339 -1.59 3.18 -17.14
N HIS A 340 -1.13 1.94 -17.00
CA HIS A 340 -1.82 0.75 -17.51
C HIS A 340 -2.72 0.15 -16.43
N TYR A 341 -3.97 -0.16 -16.77
CA TYR A 341 -4.97 -0.76 -15.87
C TYR A 341 -5.06 -0.08 -14.51
N LEU A 342 -4.95 1.25 -14.48
CA LEU A 342 -5.05 2.06 -13.27
C LEU A 342 -6.46 1.91 -12.66
N PRO A 343 -6.58 1.50 -11.38
CA PRO A 343 -7.86 1.47 -10.69
C PRO A 343 -8.52 2.85 -10.66
N THR A 344 -9.84 2.90 -10.80
CA THR A 344 -10.60 4.16 -10.79
C THR A 344 -10.94 4.64 -9.38
N SER A 345 -10.66 3.82 -8.36
CA SER A 345 -10.85 4.18 -6.95
C SER A 345 -9.78 3.52 -6.07
N HIS A 346 -9.48 4.13 -4.92
CA HIS A 346 -8.67 3.52 -3.86
C HIS A 346 -9.29 2.25 -3.26
N ARG A 347 -10.59 1.97 -3.48
CA ARG A 347 -11.23 0.73 -3.03
C ARG A 347 -10.59 -0.50 -3.67
N GLU A 348 -10.23 -0.40 -4.96
CA GLU A 348 -9.50 -1.42 -5.73
C GLU A 348 -8.03 -1.04 -5.98
N GLY A 349 -7.60 0.12 -5.48
CA GLY A 349 -6.30 0.74 -5.76
C GLY A 349 -5.25 0.60 -4.65
N PRO A 350 -4.15 1.36 -4.72
CA PRO A 350 -3.15 1.38 -3.66
C PRO A 350 -3.75 1.95 -2.37
N ILE A 351 -3.34 1.39 -1.23
CA ILE A 351 -3.91 1.73 0.07
C ILE A 351 -3.11 2.89 0.68
N PHE A 352 -3.77 4.04 0.91
CA PHE A 352 -3.21 5.16 1.66
C PHE A 352 -4.09 5.52 2.85
N LEU A 353 -3.48 5.95 3.96
CA LEU A 353 -4.25 6.36 5.14
C LEU A 353 -5.13 7.58 4.80
N ASN A 354 -6.39 7.55 5.24
CA ASN A 354 -7.35 8.65 5.13
C ASN A 354 -7.66 9.20 3.72
N VAL A 355 -7.11 8.66 2.62
CA VAL A 355 -7.12 9.35 1.32
C VAL A 355 -8.53 9.65 0.79
N GLN A 356 -9.44 8.68 0.84
CA GLN A 356 -10.83 8.83 0.37
C GLN A 356 -11.69 9.75 1.25
N ARG A 357 -11.15 10.28 2.35
CA ARG A 357 -11.78 11.37 3.12
C ARG A 357 -11.57 12.73 2.45
N PHE A 358 -10.72 12.81 1.43
CA PHE A 358 -10.33 14.06 0.78
C PHE A 358 -10.44 14.02 -0.74
N LEU A 359 -10.00 12.94 -1.38
CA LEU A 359 -10.07 12.75 -2.83
C LEU A 359 -10.00 11.27 -3.22
N ASP A 360 -10.30 10.97 -4.48
CA ASP A 360 -10.05 9.67 -5.09
C ASP A 360 -9.15 9.78 -6.35
N ILE A 361 -8.84 8.65 -6.98
CA ILE A 361 -7.89 8.55 -8.10
C ILE A 361 -8.21 9.51 -9.27
N PRO A 362 -9.47 9.75 -9.69
CA PRO A 362 -9.77 10.69 -10.77
C PRO A 362 -9.34 12.14 -10.46
N GLN A 363 -9.41 12.57 -9.21
CA GLN A 363 -8.90 13.88 -8.81
C GLN A 363 -7.37 13.92 -8.87
N ALA A 364 -6.69 12.84 -8.46
CA ALA A 364 -5.23 12.74 -8.59
C ALA A 364 -4.77 12.76 -10.06
N ILE A 365 -5.52 12.13 -10.97
CA ILE A 365 -5.29 12.21 -12.42
C ILE A 365 -5.43 13.64 -12.93
N ALA A 366 -6.46 14.38 -12.49
CA ALA A 366 -6.61 15.78 -12.87
C ALA A 366 -5.40 16.62 -12.40
N MET A 367 -4.92 16.41 -11.17
CA MET A 367 -3.72 17.09 -10.65
C MET A 367 -2.45 16.77 -11.46
N ALA A 368 -2.28 15.51 -11.87
CA ALA A 368 -1.16 15.12 -12.72
C ALA A 368 -1.29 15.67 -14.15
N THR A 369 -2.50 15.73 -14.70
CA THR A 369 -2.77 16.19 -16.06
C THR A 369 -2.43 17.66 -16.25
N GLU A 370 -2.63 18.51 -15.25
CA GLU A 370 -2.24 19.92 -15.35
C GLU A 370 -0.74 20.10 -15.67
N ARG A 371 0.10 19.21 -15.16
CA ARG A 371 1.57 19.34 -15.19
C ARG A 371 2.28 18.36 -16.12
N SER A 372 1.61 17.30 -16.56
CA SER A 372 2.19 16.23 -17.36
C SER A 372 1.16 15.72 -18.38
N LYS A 373 1.64 15.20 -19.52
CA LYS A 373 0.78 14.42 -20.41
C LYS A 373 0.40 13.12 -19.69
N VAL A 374 -0.87 12.78 -19.60
CA VAL A 374 -1.34 11.53 -18.98
C VAL A 374 -1.97 10.65 -20.05
N ARG A 375 -1.54 9.39 -20.09
CA ARG A 375 -2.12 8.32 -20.91
C ARG A 375 -2.59 7.23 -19.98
N ILE A 376 -3.88 6.92 -20.07
CA ILE A 376 -4.47 5.82 -19.33
C ILE A 376 -4.80 4.73 -20.33
N TYR A 377 -4.29 3.53 -20.09
CA TYR A 377 -4.50 2.38 -20.95
C TYR A 377 -5.34 1.35 -20.20
N GLN A 378 -6.54 1.03 -20.68
CA GLN A 378 -7.48 0.17 -19.97
C GLN A 378 -8.50 -0.42 -20.95
N ASN A 379 -9.39 -1.29 -20.46
CA ASN A 379 -10.54 -1.75 -21.23
C ASN A 379 -11.66 -0.69 -21.16
N GLY A 380 -12.02 -0.12 -22.30
CA GLY A 380 -13.00 0.97 -22.42
C GLY A 380 -12.48 2.34 -21.97
N THR A 381 -13.34 3.37 -21.99
CA THR A 381 -12.93 4.78 -21.78
C THR A 381 -13.58 5.47 -20.59
N LYS A 382 -14.34 4.74 -19.77
CA LYS A 382 -15.07 5.29 -18.61
C LYS A 382 -14.19 5.37 -17.36
N GLY A 383 -14.67 6.08 -16.33
CA GLY A 383 -14.04 6.18 -15.00
C GLY A 383 -13.29 7.49 -14.73
N TRP A 384 -13.16 8.35 -15.74
CA TRP A 384 -12.29 9.55 -15.68
C TRP A 384 -13.03 10.87 -15.89
N SER A 385 -14.36 10.88 -15.70
CA SER A 385 -15.22 12.05 -15.99
C SER A 385 -14.73 13.31 -15.28
N PHE A 386 -14.43 13.22 -13.98
CA PHE A 386 -13.91 14.38 -13.23
C PHE A 386 -12.68 15.01 -13.90
N ALA A 387 -11.69 14.19 -14.28
CA ALA A 387 -10.45 14.68 -14.90
C ALA A 387 -10.68 15.22 -16.32
N GLN A 388 -11.56 14.57 -17.09
CA GLN A 388 -11.94 15.02 -18.44
C GLN A 388 -12.71 16.34 -18.39
N ASP A 389 -13.65 16.48 -17.46
CA ASP A 389 -14.44 17.68 -17.27
C ASP A 389 -13.59 18.84 -16.75
N ALA A 390 -12.67 18.58 -15.80
CA ALA A 390 -11.70 19.57 -15.35
C ALA A 390 -10.79 20.04 -16.49
N ALA A 391 -10.26 19.12 -17.30
CA ALA A 391 -9.43 19.45 -18.45
C ALA A 391 -10.17 20.33 -19.46
N LYS A 392 -11.43 20.00 -19.76
CA LYS A 392 -12.29 20.78 -20.65
C LYS A 392 -12.60 22.16 -20.07
N LYS A 393 -12.95 22.23 -18.77
CA LYS A 393 -13.39 23.47 -18.13
C LYS A 393 -12.24 24.46 -17.92
N LEU A 394 -11.02 23.96 -17.73
CA LEU A 394 -9.80 24.73 -17.56
C LEU A 394 -9.01 24.93 -18.86
N ASP A 395 -9.58 24.52 -20.00
CA ASP A 395 -9.00 24.67 -21.34
C ASP A 395 -7.58 24.08 -21.48
N TRP A 396 -7.36 22.91 -20.87
CA TRP A 396 -6.10 22.20 -21.03
C TRP A 396 -5.95 21.65 -22.46
N PRO A 397 -4.72 21.54 -22.98
CA PRO A 397 -4.50 21.03 -24.33
C PRO A 397 -5.19 19.66 -24.54
N GLU A 398 -5.82 19.46 -25.70
CA GLU A 398 -6.60 18.24 -26.00
C GLU A 398 -5.78 16.95 -25.82
N LYS A 399 -4.47 17.00 -26.10
CA LYS A 399 -3.54 15.88 -25.95
C LYS A 399 -2.96 15.75 -24.53
N GLN A 400 -3.43 16.53 -23.57
CA GLN A 400 -2.91 16.50 -22.20
C GLN A 400 -3.37 15.23 -21.48
N LEU A 401 -4.66 14.88 -21.55
CA LEU A 401 -5.21 13.62 -21.03
C LEU A 401 -5.74 12.77 -22.19
N GLN A 402 -5.32 11.51 -22.29
CA GLN A 402 -5.92 10.55 -23.23
C GLN A 402 -6.21 9.23 -22.52
N VAL A 403 -7.41 8.69 -22.74
CA VAL A 403 -7.80 7.35 -22.33
C VAL A 403 -7.81 6.48 -23.58
N ARG A 404 -7.02 5.41 -23.57
CA ARG A 404 -6.81 4.51 -24.70
C ARG A 404 -7.40 3.16 -24.36
N ASP A 405 -8.36 2.75 -25.18
CA ASP A 405 -8.92 1.40 -25.12
C ASP A 405 -7.86 0.41 -25.61
N MET A 406 -7.55 -0.58 -24.78
CA MET A 406 -6.63 -1.66 -25.13
C MET A 406 -7.42 -2.93 -25.45
N THR A 407 -6.93 -3.70 -26.42
CA THR A 407 -7.36 -5.08 -26.57
C THR A 407 -7.02 -5.82 -25.27
N PRO A 408 -7.96 -6.57 -24.66
CA PRO A 408 -7.67 -7.30 -23.43
C PRO A 408 -6.43 -8.17 -23.62
N ARG A 409 -5.42 -8.05 -22.74
CA ARG A 409 -4.39 -9.11 -22.62
C ARG A 409 -5.17 -10.40 -22.37
N LYS A 410 -4.91 -11.45 -23.17
CA LYS A 410 -5.40 -12.80 -22.83
C LYS A 410 -4.93 -13.07 -21.40
N GLU A 411 -5.87 -13.30 -20.48
CA GLU A 411 -5.56 -13.77 -19.13
C GLU A 411 -4.55 -14.93 -19.27
N ARG A 412 -3.40 -14.79 -18.64
CA ARG A 412 -2.34 -15.82 -18.63
C ARG A 412 -2.42 -16.64 -17.36
#